data_AF-A0A6I1JFC8-F1
#
_entry.id   AF-A0A6I1JFC8-F1
#
_cell.length_a   1.000
_cell.length_b   1.000
_cell.length_c   1.000
_cell.angle_alpha   90.00
_cell.angle_beta   90.00
_cell.angle_gamma   90.00
#
_symmetry.space_group_name_H-M   'P 1'
#
loop_
_entity.id
_entity.type
_entity.pdbx_description
1 polymer ?
#
loop_
_entity_poly.entity_id
_entity_poly.type
_entity_poly.pdbx_seq_one_letter_code
_entity_poly.pdbx_strand_id
1 'polypeptide(L)' 'AGRSMEFEAAMKTEFRIVSRICRGHDFYEGVRAVIIDKDNAPRWSPASLAEVTPAMVDAHFAPLGPSELAPPVPVRS' A
#
# COMPACT_ATOMS: atom_id res chain seq x y z
N ALA A 1 -12.34 -3.62 -9.21
CA ALA A 1 -11.74 -4.80 -8.54
C ALA A 1 -12.18 -4.88 -7.07
N GLY A 2 -11.77 -3.95 -6.18
CA GLY A 2 -12.09 -4.04 -4.75
C GLY A 2 -13.59 -4.02 -4.38
N ARG A 3 -14.43 -3.26 -5.13
CA ARG A 3 -15.87 -3.10 -4.85
C ARG A 3 -16.66 -4.42 -4.76
N SER A 4 -16.20 -5.48 -5.41
CA SER A 4 -16.88 -6.77 -5.48
C SER A 4 -16.11 -7.89 -4.77
N MET A 5 -15.12 -7.57 -3.95
CA MET A 5 -14.35 -8.56 -3.19
C MET A 5 -15.03 -8.87 -1.87
N GLU A 6 -15.00 -10.16 -1.49
CA GLU A 6 -15.24 -10.57 -0.11
C GLU A 6 -14.20 -9.93 0.83
N PHE A 7 -14.59 -9.69 2.08
CA PHE A 7 -13.76 -8.97 3.05
C PHE A 7 -12.35 -9.56 3.19
N GLU A 8 -12.21 -10.89 3.30
CA GLU A 8 -10.90 -11.53 3.43
C GLU A 8 -10.00 -11.31 2.21
N ALA A 9 -10.58 -11.32 1.01
CA ALA A 9 -9.85 -11.07 -0.23
C ALA A 9 -9.43 -9.60 -0.35
N ALA A 10 -10.30 -8.68 0.08
CA ALA A 10 -9.97 -7.26 0.18
C ALA A 10 -8.82 -7.05 1.17
N MET A 11 -8.90 -7.63 2.38
CA MET A 11 -7.85 -7.51 3.40
C MET A 11 -6.50 -8.06 2.94
N LYS A 12 -6.46 -9.20 2.23
CA LYS A 12 -5.22 -9.70 1.62
C LYS A 12 -4.66 -8.72 0.59
N THR A 13 -5.52 -8.14 -0.24
CA THR A 13 -5.11 -7.15 -1.25
C THR A 13 -4.56 -5.89 -0.59
N GLU A 14 -5.25 -5.33 0.40
CA GLU A 14 -4.78 -4.16 1.16
C GLU A 14 -3.44 -4.46 1.85
N PHE A 15 -3.30 -5.65 2.45
CA PHE A 15 -2.07 -6.06 3.12
C PHE A 15 -0.86 -6.09 2.17
N ARG A 16 -1.04 -6.55 0.92
CA ARG A 16 0.00 -6.51 -0.12
C ARG A 16 0.45 -5.10 -0.45
N ILE A 17 -0.50 -4.18 -0.55
CA ILE A 17 -0.26 -2.77 -0.89
C ILE A 17 0.53 -2.11 0.24
N VAL A 18 0.01 -2.14 1.48
CA VAL A 18 0.65 -1.46 2.62
C VAL A 18 2.02 -2.03 2.97
N SER A 19 2.22 -3.34 2.83
CA SER A 19 3.53 -3.99 3.05
C SER A 19 4.63 -3.49 2.10
N ARG A 20 4.25 -2.94 0.94
CA ARG A 20 5.18 -2.40 -0.05
C ARG A 20 5.30 -0.88 0.01
N ILE A 21 4.24 -0.18 0.38
CA ILE A 21 4.26 1.28 0.53
C ILE A 21 5.35 1.71 1.53
N CYS A 22 5.51 0.99 2.63
CA CYS A 22 6.56 1.25 3.62
C CYS A 22 7.99 0.97 3.11
N ARG A 23 8.17 0.36 1.93
CA ARG A 23 9.49 0.13 1.31
C ARG A 23 9.84 1.21 0.29
N GLY A 24 8.87 2.06 -0.06
CA GLY A 24 9.02 3.16 -1.00
C GLY A 24 9.36 4.48 -0.32
N HIS A 25 9.51 5.51 -1.15
CA HIS A 25 9.83 6.87 -0.72
C HIS A 25 8.61 7.61 -0.13
N ASP A 26 7.48 7.57 -0.85
CA ASP A 26 6.38 8.53 -0.66
C ASP A 26 5.63 8.37 0.67
N PHE A 27 5.66 7.20 1.28
CA PHE A 27 5.08 7.03 2.62
C PHE A 27 5.77 7.95 3.64
N TYR A 28 7.09 7.92 3.66
CA TYR A 28 7.89 8.72 4.58
C TYR A 28 7.85 10.20 4.23
N GLU A 29 7.86 10.54 2.93
CA GLU A 29 7.74 11.92 2.48
C GLU A 29 6.37 12.53 2.83
N GLY A 30 5.29 11.77 2.71
CA GLY A 30 3.96 12.20 3.14
C GLY A 30 3.90 12.45 4.65
N VAL A 31 4.47 11.54 5.45
CA VAL A 31 4.59 11.73 6.91
C VAL A 31 5.41 12.97 7.23
N ARG A 32 6.54 13.19 6.54
CA ARG A 32 7.37 14.39 6.71
C ARG A 32 6.54 15.65 6.43
N ALA A 33 5.92 15.74 5.26
CA ALA A 33 5.21 16.94 4.80
C ALA A 33 3.97 17.27 5.64
N VAL A 34 3.26 16.26 6.15
CA VAL A 34 1.97 16.46 6.84
C VAL A 34 2.12 16.46 8.37
N ILE A 35 2.97 15.59 8.94
CA ILE A 35 3.03 15.35 10.39
C ILE A 35 4.26 15.99 11.01
N ILE A 36 5.43 15.85 10.39
CA ILE A 36 6.71 16.30 10.97
C ILE A 36 6.89 17.79 10.73
N ASP A 37 7.18 18.17 9.48
CA ASP A 37 7.50 19.53 9.07
C ASP A 37 6.24 20.38 8.89
N LYS A 38 5.11 19.74 8.56
CA LYS A 38 3.80 20.38 8.36
C LYS A 38 3.83 21.46 7.28
N ASP A 39 4.72 21.34 6.30
CA ASP A 39 4.86 22.29 5.20
C ASP A 39 3.80 22.11 4.10
N ASN A 40 3.07 20.98 4.11
CA ASN A 40 2.12 20.60 3.06
C ASN A 40 2.73 20.62 1.64
N ALA A 41 4.05 20.43 1.54
CA ALA A 41 4.81 20.48 0.29
C ALA A 41 5.58 19.16 0.06
N PRO A 42 4.85 18.04 -0.16
CA PRO A 42 5.49 16.76 -0.40
C PRO A 42 6.17 16.72 -1.78
N ARG A 43 7.35 16.10 -1.83
CA ARG A 43 8.16 15.88 -3.03
C ARG A 43 8.00 14.45 -3.50
N TRP A 44 6.89 14.16 -4.19
CA TRP A 44 6.57 12.81 -4.65
C TRP A 44 7.59 12.25 -5.65
N SER A 45 7.75 10.92 -5.63
CA SER A 45 8.59 10.20 -6.59
C SER A 45 7.87 8.95 -7.11
N PRO A 46 7.44 8.94 -8.39
CA PRO A 46 7.67 9.95 -9.41
C PRO A 46 6.87 11.25 -9.18
N ALA A 47 7.33 12.36 -9.76
CA ALA A 47 6.79 13.69 -9.48
C ALA A 47 5.43 13.95 -10.15
N SER A 48 5.08 13.19 -11.18
CA SER A 48 3.82 13.31 -11.90
C SER A 48 3.17 11.96 -12.19
N LEU A 49 1.85 11.97 -12.36
CA LEU A 49 1.09 10.77 -12.72
C LEU A 49 1.48 10.18 -14.08
N ALA A 50 1.95 11.01 -15.02
CA ALA A 50 2.36 10.54 -16.35
C ALA A 50 3.59 9.63 -16.30
N GLU A 51 4.40 9.74 -15.24
CA GLU A 51 5.58 8.91 -15.01
C GLU A 51 5.26 7.61 -14.27
N VAL A 52 4.04 7.46 -13.73
CA VAL A 52 3.60 6.23 -13.08
C VAL A 52 3.26 5.20 -14.14
N THR A 53 4.05 4.13 -14.21
CA THR A 53 3.81 3.04 -15.15
C THR A 53 2.81 2.03 -14.59
N PRO A 54 2.07 1.28 -15.44
CA PRO A 54 1.23 0.18 -14.98
C PRO A 54 2.00 -0.85 -14.14
N ALA A 55 3.25 -1.15 -14.51
CA ALA A 55 4.10 -2.09 -13.79
C ALA A 55 4.39 -1.65 -12.35
N MET A 56 4.53 -0.33 -12.09
CA MET A 56 4.70 0.18 -10.74
C MET A 56 3.45 -0.07 -9.89
N VAL A 57 2.27 0.11 -10.48
CA VAL A 57 0.99 -0.17 -9.82
C VAL A 57 0.85 -1.67 -9.55
N ASP A 58 1.05 -2.50 -10.57
CA ASP A 58 0.91 -3.96 -10.48
C ASP A 58 1.84 -4.57 -9.43
N ALA A 59 3.04 -4.00 -9.24
CA ALA A 59 3.98 -4.44 -8.21
C ALA A 59 3.39 -4.35 -6.79
N HIS A 60 2.50 -3.39 -6.51
CA HIS A 60 1.83 -3.28 -5.20
C HIS A 60 0.83 -4.43 -4.96
N PHE A 61 0.20 -4.94 -6.01
CA PHE A 61 -0.81 -6.00 -5.95
C PHE A 61 -0.24 -7.42 -6.01
N ALA A 62 1.04 -7.56 -6.38
CA ALA A 62 1.69 -8.86 -6.51
C ALA A 62 1.60 -9.68 -5.21
N PRO A 63 1.48 -11.02 -5.29
CA PRO A 63 1.50 -11.88 -4.10
C PRO A 63 2.74 -11.64 -3.24
N LEU A 64 2.60 -11.82 -1.92
CA LEU A 64 3.74 -11.73 -0.98
C LEU A 64 4.41 -13.07 -0.70
N GLY A 65 3.94 -14.15 -1.34
CA GLY A 65 4.47 -15.50 -1.15
C GLY A 65 4.27 -15.97 0.30
N PRO A 66 5.33 -16.45 0.99
CA PRO A 66 5.22 -16.88 2.39
C PRO A 66 4.80 -15.79 3.38
N SER A 67 4.93 -14.51 3.00
CA SER A 67 4.56 -13.36 3.84
C SER A 67 3.14 -12.86 3.57
N GLU A 68 2.30 -13.63 2.87
CA GLU A 68 0.90 -13.27 2.63
C GLU A 68 0.09 -13.23 3.93
N LEU A 69 -0.94 -12.38 3.99
CA LEU A 69 -1.83 -12.32 5.15
C LEU A 69 -2.54 -13.67 5.35
N ALA A 70 -2.26 -14.28 6.50
CA ALA A 70 -2.94 -15.50 6.93
C ALA A 70 -4.44 -15.22 7.21
N PRO A 71 -5.32 -16.21 7.00
CA PRO A 71 -6.72 -16.07 7.40
C PRO A 71 -6.83 -15.76 8.90
N PRO A 72 -7.85 -15.01 9.33
CA PRO A 72 -8.05 -14.70 10.74
C PRO A 72 -8.13 -15.99 11.57
N VAL A 73 -7.44 -16.02 12.70
CA VAL A 73 -7.53 -17.15 13.63
C VAL A 73 -8.93 -17.13 14.26
N PRO A 74 -9.68 -18.25 14.25
CA PRO A 74 -10.99 -18.28 14.89
C PRO A 74 -10.83 -18.01 16.39
N VAL A 75 -11.49 -16.94 16.86
CA VAL A 75 -11.59 -16.64 18.29
C VAL A 75 -12.49 -17.72 18.90
N ARG A 76 -11.94 -18.53 19.80
CA ARG A 76 -12.75 -19.46 20.60
C ARG A 76 -13.49 -18.61 21.64
N SER A 77 -14.81 -18.57 21.52
CA SER A 77 -15.73 -18.09 22.55
C SER A 77 -15.78 -19.04 23.74
#